data_AF-A0A8J2NLG0-F1
#
_entry.id   AF-A0A8J2NLG0-F1
#
_cell.length_a   1.000
_cell.length_b   1.000
_cell.length_c   1.000
_cell.angle_alpha   90.00
_cell.angle_beta   90.00
_cell.angle_gamma   90.00
#
_symmetry.space_group_name_H-M   'P 1'
#
loop_
_entity.id
_entity.type
_entity.pdbx_description
1 polymer ?
#
loop_
_entity_poly.entity_id
_entity_poly.type
_entity_poly.pdbx_seq_one_letter_code
_entity_poly.pdbx_strand_id
1 'polypeptide(L)' 'MELTRGFQYDLTSVMHYANWSNHAAINPKYPIILPKVYEPNMGQRKGLDTLDILKINWLYECE' A
#
# COMPACT_ATOMS: atom_id res chain seq x y z
N MET A 1 4.44 -10.97 10.95
CA MET A 1 3.92 -10.29 9.73
C MET A 1 3.23 -11.34 8.90
N GLU A 2 1.98 -11.09 8.53
CA GLU A 2 1.20 -12.03 7.72
C GLU A 2 1.67 -11.94 6.26
N LEU A 3 1.85 -13.09 5.62
CA LEU A 3 2.26 -13.19 4.23
C LEU A 3 1.05 -13.61 3.40
N THR A 4 0.79 -12.91 2.30
CA THR A 4 -0.21 -13.33 1.32
C THR A 4 0.52 -13.87 0.11
N ARG A 5 0.39 -15.18 -0.15
CA ARG A 5 1.03 -15.85 -1.30
C ARG A 5 2.56 -15.63 -1.34
N GLY A 6 3.20 -15.56 -0.16
CA GLY A 6 4.64 -15.34 -0.02
C GLY A 6 5.08 -13.87 0.02
N PHE A 7 4.20 -12.91 -0.29
CA PHE A 7 4.52 -11.48 -0.28
C PHE A 7 4.13 -10.82 1.05
N GLN A 8 4.96 -9.88 1.51
CA GLN A 8 4.66 -9.05 2.68
C GLN A 8 3.58 -8.00 2.39
N TYR A 9 2.94 -7.53 3.45
CA TYR A 9 2.05 -6.36 3.36
C TYR A 9 2.86 -5.14 2.96
N ASP A 10 2.36 -4.42 1.97
CA ASP A 10 3.10 -3.36 1.32
C ASP A 10 2.37 -2.03 1.50
N LEU A 11 2.99 -1.18 2.32
CA LEU A 11 2.49 0.15 2.64
C LEU A 11 2.81 1.17 1.53
N THR A 12 3.73 0.85 0.60
CA THR A 12 4.14 1.73 -0.51
C THR A 12 3.48 1.38 -1.85
N SER A 13 2.77 0.25 -1.90
CA SER A 13 1.98 -0.19 -3.06
C SER A 13 1.10 0.93 -3.60
N VAL A 14 0.96 1.00 -4.93
CA VAL A 14 0.06 1.96 -5.61
C VAL A 14 -1.40 1.74 -5.20
N MET A 15 -1.72 0.54 -4.75
CA MET A 15 -3.05 0.16 -4.28
C MET A 15 -3.32 0.61 -2.84
N HIS A 16 -2.29 0.96 -2.07
CA HIS A 16 -2.46 1.38 -0.69
C HIS A 16 -3.12 2.77 -0.60
N TYR A 17 -4.05 2.95 0.33
CA TYR A 17 -4.65 4.27 0.60
C TYR A 17 -3.66 5.20 1.32
N ALA A 18 -3.80 6.50 1.10
CA ALA A 18 -3.06 7.50 1.88
C ALA A 18 -3.52 7.51 3.35
N ASN A 19 -2.63 7.90 4.26
CA ASN A 19 -2.97 8.03 5.68
C ASN A 19 -4.10 9.04 5.91
N TRP A 20 -4.11 10.12 5.11
CA TRP A 20 -4.98 11.29 5.22
C TRP A 20 -5.81 11.43 3.95
N SER A 21 -6.49 10.35 3.53
CA SER A 21 -7.39 10.43 2.38
C SER A 21 -8.50 11.45 2.68
N ASN A 22 -8.36 12.66 2.15
CA ASN A 22 -9.29 13.79 2.30
C ASN A 22 -10.72 13.44 1.84
N HIS A 23 -10.89 12.30 1.16
CA HIS A 23 -12.16 11.81 0.63
C HIS A 23 -12.87 10.81 1.55
N ALA A 24 -12.24 10.35 2.64
CA ALA A 24 -12.82 9.36 3.55
C ALA A 24 -12.77 9.74 5.04
N ALA A 25 -12.01 10.77 5.42
CA ALA A 25 -11.97 11.27 6.80
C ALA A 25 -13.16 12.20 7.09
N ILE A 26 -13.93 11.94 8.15
CA ILE A 26 -14.96 12.87 8.65
C ILE A 26 -14.32 14.19 9.10
N ASN A 27 -13.15 14.09 9.75
CA ASN A 27 -12.34 15.24 10.15
C ASN A 27 -10.92 15.08 9.58
N PRO A 28 -10.53 15.89 8.59
CA PRO A 28 -9.22 15.80 7.92
C PRO A 28 -8.01 16.00 8.84
N LYS A 29 -8.21 16.51 10.07
CA LYS A 29 -7.13 16.65 11.06
C LYS A 29 -6.68 15.31 11.64
N TYR A 30 -7.46 14.25 11.48
CA TYR A 30 -7.15 12.93 12.01
C TYR A 30 -6.87 11.93 10.88
N PRO A 31 -5.75 11.19 10.93
CA PRO A 31 -5.48 10.12 9.99
C PRO A 31 -6.53 9.01 10.11
N ILE A 32 -6.94 8.46 8.98
CA ILE A 32 -7.84 7.30 8.92
C ILE A 32 -7.09 5.97 8.92
N ILE A 33 -5.80 5.98 8.53
CA ILE A 33 -4.92 4.82 8.55
C ILE A 33 -3.61 5.23 9.24
N LEU A 34 -3.26 4.50 10.30
CA LEU A 34 -2.03 4.67 11.06
C LEU A 34 -1.17 3.41 10.94
N PRO A 35 0.00 3.47 10.28
CA PRO A 35 0.90 2.33 10.22
C PRO A 35 1.47 2.02 11.61
N LYS A 36 1.67 0.73 11.89
CA LYS A 36 2.30 0.27 13.14
C LYS A 36 3.84 0.35 13.10
N VAL A 37 4.39 0.79 11.97
CA VAL A 37 5.81 0.93 11.68
C VAL A 37 6.11 2.36 11.26
N TYR A 38 7.37 2.78 11.39
CA TYR A 38 7.76 4.17 11.13
C TYR A 38 7.58 4.56 9.65
N GLU A 39 6.82 5.64 9.45
CA GLU A 39 6.69 6.49 8.25
C GLU A 39 6.92 5.83 6.86
N PRO A 40 6.05 4.91 6.43
CA PRO A 40 6.01 4.53 5.02
C PRO A 40 5.35 5.63 4.18
N ASN A 41 5.88 5.85 2.97
CA ASN A 41 5.28 6.70 1.94
C ASN A 41 3.99 6.08 1.38
N MET A 42 2.94 6.05 2.20
CA MET A 42 1.63 5.49 1.86
C MET A 42 0.85 6.37 0.90
N GLY A 43 0.04 5.74 0.04
CA GLY A 43 -0.89 6.47 -0.83
C GLY A 43 -0.27 7.08 -2.08
N GLN A 44 0.95 6.66 -2.44
CA GLN A 44 1.58 7.10 -3.67
C GLN A 44 0.76 6.67 -4.90
N ARG A 45 0.75 7.53 -5.93
CA ARG A 45 0.09 7.29 -7.23
C ARG A 45 1.03 7.56 -8.40
N LYS A 46 2.35 7.44 -8.18
CA LYS A 46 3.39 7.68 -9.19
C LYS A 46 3.52 6.50 -10.15
N GLY A 47 3.26 5.27 -9.67
CA GLY A 47 3.34 4.05 -10.46
C GLY A 47 3.38 2.81 -9.58
N LEU A 48 3.52 1.65 -10.21
CA LEU A 48 3.73 0.38 -9.52
C LEU A 48 5.07 0.40 -8.79
N ASP A 49 5.10 -0.10 -7.55
CA ASP A 49 6.36 -0.39 -6.89
C ASP A 49 6.85 -1.80 -7.23
N THR A 50 8.03 -2.16 -6.71
CA THR A 50 8.67 -3.44 -6.99
C THR A 50 7.77 -4.62 -6.61
N LEU A 51 7.05 -4.52 -5.49
CA LEU A 51 6.30 -5.64 -4.95
C LEU A 51 4.92 -5.74 -5.61
N ASP A 52 4.33 -4.63 -6.06
CA ASP A 52 3.20 -4.63 -7.00
C ASP A 52 3.54 -5.42 -8.28
N ILE A 53 4.70 -5.13 -8.90
CA ILE A 53 5.14 -5.82 -10.13
C ILE A 53 5.35 -7.31 -9.88
N LEU A 54 6.03 -7.67 -8.78
CA LEU A 54 6.26 -9.07 -8.43
C LEU A 54 4.94 -9.82 -8.16
N LYS A 55 3.97 -9.18 -7.50
CA LYS A 55 2.63 -9.75 -7.29
C LYS A 55 1.89 -9.96 -8.61
N ILE A 56 1.98 -9.02 -9.55
CA ILE A 56 1.36 -9.14 -10.87
C ILE A 56 1.98 -10.29 -11.64
N ASN A 57 3.31 -10.34 -11.75
CA ASN A 57 4.00 -11.41 -12.47
C ASN A 57 3.71 -12.79 -11.85
N TRP A 58 3.69 -12.87 -10.52
CA TRP A 58 3.33 -14.10 -9.83
C TRP A 58 1.86 -14.49 -10.09
N LEU A 59 0.93 -13.54 -10.11
CA LEU A 59 -0.49 -13.80 -10.33
C LEU A 59 -0.79 -14.27 -11.75
N TYR A 60 -0.06 -13.74 -12.73
CA TYR A 60 -0.27 -14.01 -14.16
C TYR A 60 0.77 -14.97 -14.75
N GLU A 61 1.59 -15.61 -13.91
CA GLU A 61 2.63 -16.56 -14.32
C GLU A 61 3.53 -16.01 -15.43
N CYS A 62 3.93 -14.75 -15.29
CA CYS A 62 4.82 -14.08 -16.24
C CYS A 62 6.29 -14.47 -15.99
N GLU A 63 7.03 -14.73 -17.08
CA GLU A 63 8.46 -15.06 -17.10
C GLU A 63 9.36 -13.82 -17.19
#